data_AF-A0A2C1K9T6-F1
#
_entry.id   AF-A0A2C1K9T6-F1
#
_cell.length_a   1.000
_cell.length_b   1.000
_cell.length_c   1.000
_cell.angle_alpha   90.00
_cell.angle_beta   90.00
_cell.angle_gamma   90.00
#
_symmetry.space_group_name_H-M   'P 1'
#
loop_
_entity.id
_entity.type
_entity.pdbx_description
1 polymer ?
#
loop_
_entity_poly.entity_id
_entity_poly.type
_entity_poly.pdbx_seq_one_letter_code
_entity_poly.pdbx_strand_id
1 'polypeptide(L)' 'AGMNYAVKLYKEGNMTVKQICEITNVSRAALYRELAEDKFIK' A
#
# COMPACT_ATOMS: atom_id res chain seq x y z
N ALA A 1 -9.91 -3.91 -5.20
CA ALA A 1 -10.49 -3.68 -3.85
C ALA A 1 -9.40 -3.62 -2.76
N GLY A 2 -8.49 -4.60 -2.64
CA GLY A 2 -7.42 -4.57 -1.62
C GLY A 2 -6.30 -3.55 -1.87
N MET A 3 -5.86 -3.38 -3.12
CA MET A 3 -4.72 -2.53 -3.48
C MET A 3 -4.92 -1.05 -3.12
N ASN A 4 -6.02 -0.44 -3.60
CA ASN A 4 -6.33 0.97 -3.32
C ASN A 4 -6.48 1.24 -1.82
N TYR A 5 -7.05 0.28 -1.08
CA TYR A 5 -7.18 0.40 0.37
C TYR A 5 -5.81 0.33 1.07
N ALA A 6 -4.92 -0.56 0.62
CA ALA A 6 -3.54 -0.63 1.12
C ALA A 6 -2.76 0.68 0.87
N VAL A 7 -2.91 1.28 -0.30
CA VAL A 7 -2.29 2.59 -0.63
C VAL A 7 -2.85 3.70 0.26
N LYS A 8 -4.16 3.73 0.50
CA LYS A 8 -4.78 4.69 1.42
C LYS A 8 -4.21 4.58 2.84
N LEU A 9 -4.18 3.37 3.40
CA LEU A 9 -3.63 3.13 4.74
C LEU A 9 -2.15 3.50 4.84
N TYR A 10 -1.37 3.24 3.79
CA TYR A 10 0.04 3.64 3.74
C TYR A 10 0.19 5.18 3.79
N LYS A 11 -0.63 5.90 3.02
CA LYS A 11 -0.63 7.38 2.96
C LYS A 11 -1.10 8.02 4.27
N GLU A 12 -1.98 7.36 5.02
CA GLU A 12 -2.43 7.80 6.35
C GLU A 12 -1.33 7.69 7.43
N GLY A 13 -0.32 6.83 7.24
CA GLY A 13 0.87 6.77 8.09
C GLY A 13 0.69 6.20 9.49
N ASN A 14 -0.52 5.76 9.85
CA ASN A 14 -0.85 5.24 11.18
C ASN A 14 -0.51 3.75 11.38
N MET A 15 -0.17 3.04 10.31
CA MET A 15 0.08 1.60 10.31
C MET A 15 1.39 1.26 9.62
N THR A 16 2.03 0.18 10.07
CA THR A 16 3.19 -0.38 9.38
C THR A 16 2.77 -1.12 8.11
N VAL A 17 3.69 -1.22 7.15
CA VAL A 17 3.49 -2.00 5.92
C VAL A 17 3.10 -3.45 6.21
N LYS A 18 3.64 -4.06 7.28
CA LYS A 18 3.29 -5.42 7.69
C LYS A 18 1.81 -5.53 8.07
N GLN A 19 1.32 -4.64 8.93
CA GLN A 19 -0.09 -4.62 9.36
C GLN A 19 -1.03 -4.38 8.17
N ILE A 20 -0.65 -3.47 7.26
CA ILE A 20 -1.42 -3.19 6.05
C ILE A 20 -1.53 -4.44 5.17
N CYS A 21 -0.44 -5.16 4.95
CA CYS A 21 -0.43 -6.39 4.16
C CYS A 21 -1.28 -7.49 4.81
N GLU A 22 -1.28 -7.60 6.15
CA GLU A 22 -2.11 -8.57 6.88
C GLU A 22 -3.61 -8.24 6.75
N ILE A 23 -4.00 -6.97 6.84
CA ILE A 23 -5.40 -6.53 6.73
C ILE A 23 -5.93 -6.64 5.29
N THR A 24 -5.12 -6.24 4.32
CA THR A 24 -5.56 -6.09 2.92
C THR A 24 -5.29 -7.33 2.06
N ASN A 25 -4.55 -8.30 2.60
CA ASN A 25 -4.04 -9.48 1.88
C ASN A 25 -3.21 -9.12 0.63
N VAL A 26 -2.66 -7.90 0.59
CA VAL A 26 -1.77 -7.43 -0.47
C VAL A 26 -0.33 -7.78 -0.11
N SER A 27 0.43 -8.30 -1.08
CA SER A 27 1.85 -8.56 -0.84
C SER A 27 2.63 -7.24 -0.72
N ARG A 28 3.66 -7.25 0.14
CA ARG A 28 4.57 -6.09 0.30
C ARG A 28 5.16 -5.61 -1.03
N ALA A 29 5.53 -6.56 -1.89
CA ALA A 29 6.11 -6.26 -3.21
C ALA A 29 5.11 -5.59 -4.16
N ALA A 30 3.84 -6.00 -4.14
CA ALA A 30 2.79 -5.34 -4.93
C ALA A 30 2.54 -3.92 -4.39
N LEU A 31 2.47 -3.76 -3.06
CA LEU A 31 2.29 -2.45 -2.44
C LEU A 31 3.39 -1.45 -2.82
N TYR A 32 4.65 -1.85 -2.72
CA TYR A 32 5.76 -0.97 -3.10
C TYR A 32 5.80 -0.64 -4.59
N ARG A 33 5.39 -1.55 -5.47
CA ARG A 33 5.34 -1.31 -6.91
C ARG A 33 4.31 -0.23 -7.26
N GLU A 34 3.10 -0.34 -6.73
CA GLU A 34 2.07 0.68 -6.91
C GLU A 34 2.49 2.03 -6.31
N LEU A 35 3.10 2.03 -5.11
CA LEU A 35 3.59 3.26 -4.49
C LEU A 35 4.73 3.92 -5.29
N ALA A 36 5.53 3.13 -6.00
CA ALA A 36 6.53 3.67 -6.93
C ALA A 36 5.83 4.29 -8.14
N GLU A 37 4.89 3.59 -8.77
CA GLU A 37 4.10 4.11 -9.90
C GLU A 37 3.33 5.39 -9.54
N ASP A 38 2.69 5.46 -8.37
CA ASP A 38 2.00 6.66 -7.85
C ASP A 38 2.94 7.85 -7.63
N LYS A 39 4.24 7.61 -7.38
CA LYS A 39 5.27 8.67 -7.27
C LYS A 39 5.82 9.12 -8.61
N PHE A 40 5.81 8.26 -9.64
CA PHE A 40 6.34 8.61 -10.97
C PHE A 40 5.28 9.25 -11.89
N ILE A 41 4.00 9.16 -11.55
CA ILE A 41 2.87 9.72 -12.33
C ILE A 41 2.40 11.09 -11.79
N LYS A 42 2.99 11.60 -10.69
CA LYS A 42 2.67 12.91 -10.12
C LYS A 42 3.72 13.97 -10.41
#